data_AF-A0AAN5CIK2-F1
#
_entry.id   AF-A0AAN5CIK2-F1
#
_cell.length_a   1.000
_cell.length_b   1.000
_cell.length_c   1.000
_cell.angle_alpha   90.00
_cell.angle_beta   90.00
_cell.angle_gamma   90.00
#
_symmetry.space_group_name_H-M   'P 1'
#
loop_
_entity.id
_entity.type
_entity.pdbx_description
1 polymer ?
#
loop_
_entity_poly.entity_id
_entity_poly.type
_entity_poly.pdbx_seq_one_letter_code
_entity_poly.pdbx_strand_id
1 'polypeptide(L)'
;GRLTPDGLGHTMCALYWQLNDVWAAPTWSTIDWDLRWKPAHYEARRFFFPQLVVVYLNDNATLEAFAINDRPETALLTVVIQVFAFKNAFEPVYKIEKKMDLPPFSSTWVDITELEEWKSELNDMTLESFVFTGELLNLTHQRVGYQSTLVPDRLWKVDLQSTGDVSIVGFEKINDMKYIVVIEATAIAPLVWVEVQVDDLLASFDDNAFTMTTKTRELVLTLTKKYERDLTVEDVYACALKSCYV
;
A
#
# COMPACT_ATOMS: atom_id res chain seq x y z
N GLY A 1 23.95 -17.53 2.15
CA GLY A 1 22.65 -18.16 1.88
C GLY A 1 22.88 -19.58 1.41
N ARG A 2 21.90 -20.46 1.59
CA ARG A 2 21.88 -21.78 0.95
C ARG A 2 21.25 -21.57 -0.44
N LEU A 3 21.97 -21.84 -1.52
CA LEU A 3 21.36 -21.71 -2.85
C LEU A 3 20.50 -22.94 -3.14
N THR A 4 19.45 -22.77 -3.94
CA THR A 4 18.72 -23.85 -4.59
C THR A 4 19.62 -24.52 -5.67
N PRO A 5 19.29 -25.73 -6.15
CA PRO A 5 20.13 -26.46 -7.11
C PRO A 5 20.40 -25.74 -8.44
N ASP A 6 19.55 -24.79 -8.81
CA ASP A 6 19.68 -23.88 -9.96
C ASP A 6 20.51 -22.60 -9.66
N GLY A 7 21.04 -22.48 -8.45
CA GLY A 7 21.95 -21.41 -8.05
C GLY A 7 21.29 -20.12 -7.55
N LEU A 8 19.98 -20.15 -7.26
CA LEU A 8 19.21 -18.99 -6.80
C LEU A 8 18.85 -19.07 -5.30
N GLY A 9 18.28 -18.00 -4.76
CA GLY A 9 17.42 -18.08 -3.56
C GLY A 9 18.05 -17.93 -2.16
N HIS A 10 17.18 -18.11 -1.17
CA HIS A 10 17.40 -17.95 0.28
C HIS A 10 17.99 -16.59 0.68
N THR A 11 17.44 -15.52 0.11
CA THR A 11 17.64 -14.16 0.63
C THR A 11 17.12 -14.10 2.06
N MET A 12 18.00 -13.82 3.02
CA MET A 12 17.67 -13.77 4.45
C MET A 12 17.63 -12.36 5.02
N CYS A 13 17.94 -11.35 4.20
CA CYS A 13 18.03 -9.97 4.64
C CYS A 13 17.86 -9.03 3.45
N ALA A 14 17.10 -7.95 3.67
CA ALA A 14 17.03 -6.82 2.77
C ALA A 14 17.32 -5.54 3.58
N LEU A 15 18.36 -4.82 3.20
CA LEU A 15 18.69 -3.51 3.74
C LEU A 15 18.64 -2.52 2.57
N TYR A 16 17.67 -1.61 2.59
CA TYR A 16 17.63 -0.54 1.61
C TYR A 16 18.59 0.58 2.02
N TRP A 17 19.19 1.24 1.03
CA TRP A 17 20.02 2.42 1.23
C TRP A 17 19.19 3.65 0.85
N GLN A 18 18.91 4.63 1.73
CA GLN A 18 19.32 4.80 3.13
C GLN A 18 18.13 5.16 4.03
N LEU A 19 18.31 5.14 5.36
CA LEU A 19 17.24 5.45 6.29
C LEU A 19 16.93 6.96 6.32
N ASN A 20 17.90 7.78 6.73
CA ASN A 20 17.71 9.20 7.04
C ASN A 20 18.68 10.12 6.27
N ASP A 21 18.40 11.42 6.33
CA ASP A 21 19.28 12.47 5.85
C ASP A 21 20.10 13.14 6.95
N VAL A 22 21.24 13.70 6.56
CA VAL A 22 22.14 14.51 7.41
C VAL A 22 22.13 15.99 7.04
N TRP A 23 21.43 16.37 5.96
CA TRP A 23 21.11 17.74 5.57
C TRP A 23 19.99 17.71 4.52
N ALA A 24 19.37 18.86 4.22
CA ALA A 24 18.34 18.97 3.19
C ALA A 24 18.95 18.83 1.77
N ALA A 25 18.78 17.67 1.14
CA ALA A 25 19.16 17.42 -0.25
C ALA A 25 18.36 16.25 -0.87
N PRO A 26 18.37 16.11 -2.20
CA PRO A 26 17.91 14.88 -2.85
C PRO A 26 18.85 13.72 -2.49
N THR A 27 18.31 12.69 -1.86
CA THR A 27 19.03 11.48 -1.44
C THR A 27 18.13 10.25 -1.56
N TRP A 28 18.66 9.07 -1.24
CA TRP A 28 17.90 7.82 -1.14
C TRP A 28 17.27 7.61 0.24
N SER A 29 17.20 8.64 1.11
CA SER A 29 16.59 8.48 2.42
C SER A 29 15.09 8.24 2.30
N THR A 30 14.52 7.56 3.28
CA THR A 30 13.06 7.45 3.44
C THR A 30 12.55 8.40 4.53
N ILE A 31 13.42 8.89 5.41
CA ILE A 31 13.15 9.95 6.38
C ILE A 31 14.03 11.16 6.02
N ASP A 32 13.42 12.34 5.88
CA ASP A 32 14.17 13.55 5.54
C ASP A 32 14.91 14.16 6.75
N TRP A 33 15.61 15.27 6.52
CA TRP A 33 16.37 15.99 7.55
C TRP A 33 15.50 16.54 8.69
N ASP A 34 14.26 16.92 8.40
CA ASP A 34 13.27 17.42 9.36
C ASP A 34 12.52 16.27 10.07
N LEU A 35 12.99 15.03 9.90
CA LEU A 35 12.40 13.79 10.42
C LEU A 35 11.03 13.43 9.84
N ARG A 36 10.62 14.04 8.72
CA ARG A 36 9.38 13.70 8.03
C ARG A 36 9.55 12.41 7.22
N TRP A 37 8.51 11.60 7.23
CA TRP A 37 8.47 10.37 6.44
C TRP A 37 8.16 10.69 4.98
N LYS A 38 9.02 10.22 4.07
CA LYS A 38 8.75 10.22 2.62
C LYS A 38 7.84 9.04 2.27
N PRO A 39 7.18 9.03 1.09
CA PRO A 39 6.35 7.91 0.63
C PRO A 39 6.98 6.53 0.82
N ALA A 40 8.28 6.42 0.53
CA ALA A 40 9.04 5.18 0.66
C ALA A 40 9.10 4.62 2.10
N HIS A 41 8.99 5.46 3.14
CA HIS A 41 8.99 4.96 4.52
C HIS A 41 7.66 4.29 4.88
N TYR A 42 6.54 4.80 4.35
CA TYR A 42 5.24 4.17 4.50
C TYR A 42 5.21 2.82 3.79
N GLU A 43 5.78 2.72 2.59
CA GLU A 43 5.96 1.43 1.90
C GLU A 43 6.87 0.48 2.69
N ALA A 44 7.98 0.98 3.24
CA ALA A 44 8.88 0.15 4.07
C ALA A 44 8.18 -0.48 5.26
N ARG A 45 7.27 0.26 5.90
CA ARG A 45 6.44 -0.29 6.98
C ARG A 45 5.47 -1.37 6.50
N ARG A 46 4.99 -1.31 5.25
CA ARG A 46 4.11 -2.34 4.66
C ARG A 46 4.89 -3.59 4.26
N PHE A 47 5.97 -3.44 3.50
CA PHE A 47 6.72 -4.59 2.97
C PHE A 47 7.61 -5.27 4.01
N PHE A 48 7.88 -4.63 5.15
CA PHE A 48 8.50 -5.28 6.33
C PHE A 48 7.50 -5.67 7.42
N PHE A 49 6.20 -5.69 7.12
CA PHE A 49 5.22 -6.19 8.09
C PHE A 49 5.42 -7.69 8.30
N PRO A 50 5.37 -8.24 9.53
CA PRO A 50 5.77 -9.63 9.79
C PRO A 50 4.97 -10.73 9.06
N GLN A 51 3.78 -10.39 8.58
CA GLN A 51 2.91 -11.30 7.83
C GLN A 51 2.27 -10.52 6.69
N LEU A 52 2.68 -10.78 5.45
CA LEU A 52 2.14 -10.09 4.29
C LEU A 52 2.01 -11.02 3.10
N VAL A 53 1.24 -10.59 2.10
CA VAL A 53 1.25 -11.19 0.77
C VAL A 53 1.85 -10.18 -0.20
N VAL A 54 2.81 -10.62 -1.00
CA VAL A 54 3.38 -9.84 -2.10
C VAL A 54 2.76 -10.32 -3.38
N VAL A 55 2.33 -9.39 -4.23
CA VAL A 55 1.87 -9.66 -5.60
C VAL A 55 2.77 -8.90 -6.55
N TYR A 56 3.28 -9.55 -7.58
CA TYR A 56 4.19 -8.95 -8.55
C TYR A 56 3.99 -9.57 -9.94
N LEU A 57 4.47 -8.89 -10.98
CA LEU A 57 4.56 -9.43 -12.33
C LEU A 57 5.97 -9.97 -12.56
N ASN A 58 6.08 -11.20 -13.04
CA ASN A 58 7.37 -11.75 -13.46
C ASN A 58 7.80 -11.19 -14.84
N ASP A 59 8.97 -11.59 -15.32
CA ASP A 59 9.54 -11.12 -16.61
C ASP A 59 8.64 -11.43 -17.83
N ASN A 60 7.73 -12.40 -17.72
CA ASN A 60 6.77 -12.78 -18.77
C ASN A 60 5.40 -12.09 -18.59
N ALA A 61 5.29 -11.10 -17.70
CA ALA A 61 4.05 -10.43 -17.32
C ALA A 61 2.97 -11.39 -16.78
N THR A 62 3.38 -12.50 -16.17
CA THR A 62 2.52 -13.40 -15.40
C THR A 62 2.43 -12.89 -13.97
N LEU A 63 1.21 -12.87 -13.43
CA LEU A 63 0.99 -12.46 -12.05
C LEU A 63 1.42 -13.59 -11.12
N GLU A 64 2.26 -13.27 -10.14
CA GLU A 64 2.72 -14.20 -9.11
C GLU A 64 2.51 -13.62 -7.72
N ALA A 65 2.32 -14.50 -6.74
CA ALA A 65 2.13 -14.09 -5.36
C ALA A 65 2.88 -15.01 -4.37
N PHE A 66 3.39 -14.38 -3.31
CA PHE A 66 4.03 -15.07 -2.19
C PHE A 66 3.44 -14.57 -0.88
N ALA A 67 3.12 -15.49 0.02
CA ALA A 67 2.71 -15.20 1.38
C ALA A 67 3.91 -15.40 2.33
N ILE A 68 4.21 -14.37 3.12
CA ILE A 68 5.36 -14.30 4.02
C ILE A 68 4.86 -14.43 5.45
N ASN A 69 5.56 -15.23 6.25
CA ASN A 69 5.34 -15.35 7.69
C ASN A 69 6.67 -15.33 8.44
N ASP A 70 6.99 -14.19 9.05
CA ASP A 70 8.17 -14.00 9.89
C ASP A 70 7.89 -14.35 11.37
N ARG A 71 6.72 -14.90 11.69
CA ARG A 71 6.40 -15.36 13.05
C ARG A 71 7.02 -16.75 13.32
N PRO A 72 7.33 -17.06 14.59
CA PRO A 72 7.80 -18.39 14.98
C PRO A 72 6.70 -19.45 14.96
N GLU A 73 5.43 -19.07 14.82
CA GLU A 73 4.29 -19.99 14.73
C GLU A 73 3.77 -20.12 13.29
N THR A 74 3.21 -21.29 12.98
CA THR A 74 2.39 -21.47 11.78
C THR A 74 1.14 -20.60 11.87
N ALA A 75 0.80 -19.91 10.78
CA ALA A 75 -0.39 -19.08 10.69
C ALA A 75 -1.38 -19.64 9.67
N LEU A 76 -2.57 -20.03 10.12
CA LEU A 76 -3.68 -20.41 9.24
C LEU A 76 -4.42 -19.14 8.81
N LEU A 77 -4.17 -18.71 7.57
CA LEU A 77 -4.69 -17.46 7.00
C LEU A 77 -5.36 -17.72 5.65
N THR A 78 -6.24 -16.81 5.24
CA THR A 78 -6.78 -16.77 3.89
C THR A 78 -6.04 -15.67 3.12
N VAL A 79 -5.37 -16.04 2.03
CA VAL A 79 -4.83 -15.08 1.07
C VAL A 79 -5.97 -14.66 0.16
N VAL A 80 -6.19 -13.36 0.04
CA VAL A 80 -7.17 -12.77 -0.89
C VAL A 80 -6.41 -11.93 -1.90
N ILE A 81 -6.58 -12.24 -3.18
CA ILE A 81 -6.01 -11.47 -4.28
C ILE A 81 -7.14 -10.93 -5.14
N GLN A 82 -7.09 -9.64 -5.43
CA GLN A 82 -8.12 -8.95 -6.21
C GLN A 82 -7.48 -8.18 -7.35
N VAL A 83 -8.25 -8.07 -8.44
CA VAL A 83 -7.91 -7.25 -9.59
C VAL A 83 -8.97 -6.16 -9.71
N PHE A 84 -8.54 -4.91 -9.71
CA PHE A 84 -9.39 -3.75 -9.91
C PHE A 84 -9.09 -3.13 -11.26
N ALA A 85 -10.13 -2.77 -12.01
CA ALA A 85 -9.99 -1.92 -13.18
C ALA A 85 -10.26 -0.47 -12.76
N PHE A 86 -9.46 0.50 -13.23
CA PHE A 86 -9.69 1.92 -12.95
C PHE A 86 -11.11 2.38 -13.33
N LYS A 87 -11.64 1.83 -14.43
CA LYS A 87 -12.97 2.15 -14.95
C LYS A 87 -14.14 1.49 -14.19
N ASN A 88 -13.88 0.57 -13.25
CA ASN A 88 -14.90 -0.22 -12.56
C ASN A 88 -15.15 0.22 -11.11
N ALA A 89 -15.03 1.53 -10.84
CA ALA A 89 -15.24 2.12 -9.52
C ALA A 89 -14.42 1.41 -8.42
N PHE A 90 -15.08 0.77 -7.45
CA PHE A 90 -14.43 0.06 -6.34
C PHE A 90 -14.73 -1.45 -6.33
N GLU A 91 -15.31 -1.97 -7.42
CA GLU A 91 -15.65 -3.39 -7.51
C GLU A 91 -14.51 -4.14 -8.22
N PRO A 92 -13.98 -5.20 -7.60
CA PRO A 92 -12.95 -6.02 -8.24
C PRO A 92 -13.54 -6.72 -9.46
N VAL A 93 -12.81 -6.70 -10.58
CA VAL A 93 -13.19 -7.48 -11.77
C VAL A 93 -12.91 -8.96 -11.58
N TYR A 94 -11.97 -9.30 -10.69
CA TYR A 94 -11.65 -10.66 -10.31
C TYR A 94 -11.23 -10.74 -8.85
N LYS A 95 -11.55 -11.84 -8.19
CA LYS A 95 -11.18 -12.14 -6.81
C LYS A 95 -10.91 -13.63 -6.64
N ILE A 96 -9.81 -13.97 -5.99
CA ILE A 96 -9.53 -15.33 -5.52
C ILE A 96 -9.24 -15.32 -4.03
N GLU A 97 -9.65 -16.40 -3.36
CA GLU A 97 -9.37 -16.65 -1.95
C GLU A 97 -8.76 -18.04 -1.80
N LYS A 98 -7.58 -18.12 -1.18
CA LYS A 98 -6.93 -19.40 -0.86
C LYS A 98 -6.61 -19.47 0.62
N LYS A 99 -7.17 -20.49 1.28
CA LYS A 99 -6.81 -20.84 2.66
C LYS A 99 -5.47 -21.56 2.65
N MET A 100 -4.54 -21.09 3.48
CA MET A 100 -3.18 -21.60 3.53
C MET A 100 -2.67 -21.66 4.96
N ASP A 101 -1.94 -22.74 5.25
CA ASP A 101 -1.09 -22.83 6.43
C ASP A 101 0.27 -22.23 6.06
N LEU A 102 0.61 -21.06 6.62
CA LEU A 102 1.90 -20.42 6.41
C LEU A 102 2.90 -20.92 7.46
N PRO A 103 3.93 -21.69 7.08
CA PRO A 103 4.94 -22.17 8.03
C PRO A 103 5.70 -21.02 8.70
N PRO A 104 6.31 -21.24 9.86
CA PRO A 104 7.11 -20.23 10.54
C PRO A 104 8.35 -19.85 9.73
N PHE A 105 8.74 -18.57 9.77
CA PHE A 105 9.92 -18.00 9.11
C PHE A 105 10.04 -18.41 7.63
N SER A 106 8.95 -18.26 6.87
CA SER A 106 8.87 -18.78 5.52
C SER A 106 8.30 -17.77 4.53
N SER A 107 8.63 -18.00 3.26
CA SER A 107 7.92 -17.44 2.11
C SER A 107 7.30 -18.61 1.34
N THR A 108 6.00 -18.56 1.14
CA THR A 108 5.21 -19.64 0.52
C THR A 108 4.58 -19.12 -0.77
N TRP A 109 4.82 -19.83 -1.87
CA TRP A 109 4.16 -19.51 -3.15
C TRP A 109 2.65 -19.70 -3.03
N VAL A 110 1.90 -18.72 -3.52
CA VAL A 110 0.44 -18.76 -3.57
C VAL A 110 0.04 -19.14 -4.99
N ASP A 111 -0.62 -20.28 -5.12
CA ASP A 111 -1.10 -20.74 -6.41
C ASP A 111 -2.20 -19.82 -6.93
N ILE A 112 -1.91 -19.03 -7.96
CA ILE A 112 -2.88 -18.15 -8.61
C ILE A 112 -3.02 -18.45 -10.11
N THR A 113 -2.79 -19.68 -10.55
CA THR A 113 -2.93 -19.99 -11.99
C THR A 113 -4.34 -19.74 -12.52
N GLU A 114 -5.36 -19.87 -11.67
CA GLU A 114 -6.76 -19.54 -11.98
C GLU A 114 -6.96 -18.04 -12.30
N LEU A 115 -6.09 -17.15 -11.80
CA LEU A 115 -6.08 -15.76 -12.23
C LEU A 115 -5.66 -15.66 -13.69
N GLU A 116 -4.72 -16.42 -14.23
CA GLU A 116 -4.28 -16.21 -15.63
C GLU A 116 -5.41 -16.35 -16.67
N GLU A 117 -6.53 -16.98 -16.32
CA GLU A 117 -7.77 -16.99 -17.10
C GLU A 117 -8.46 -15.60 -17.19
N TRP A 118 -8.33 -14.71 -16.19
CA TRP A 118 -8.93 -13.35 -16.21
C TRP A 118 -8.41 -12.52 -17.39
N LYS A 119 -7.18 -12.77 -17.85
CA LYS A 119 -6.62 -12.11 -19.04
C LYS A 119 -7.43 -12.38 -20.30
N SER A 120 -8.08 -13.54 -20.39
CA SER A 120 -8.93 -13.89 -21.53
C SER A 120 -10.27 -13.16 -21.53
N GLU A 121 -10.71 -12.65 -20.37
CA GLU A 121 -11.92 -11.84 -20.21
C GLU A 121 -11.68 -10.34 -20.46
N LEU A 122 -10.41 -9.96 -20.69
CA LEU A 122 -10.02 -8.61 -21.05
C LEU A 122 -10.38 -8.32 -22.50
N ASN A 123 -11.60 -7.79 -22.70
CA ASN A 123 -12.06 -7.21 -23.95
C ASN A 123 -11.19 -5.98 -24.33
N ASP A 124 -9.97 -6.22 -24.83
CA ASP A 124 -9.00 -5.24 -25.32
C ASP A 124 -8.32 -4.32 -24.28
N MET A 125 -8.44 -4.60 -22.98
CA MET A 125 -7.78 -3.81 -21.93
C MET A 125 -6.31 -4.23 -21.74
N THR A 126 -5.43 -3.25 -21.51
CA THR A 126 -4.00 -3.50 -21.24
C THR A 126 -3.73 -3.63 -19.74
N LEU A 127 -2.60 -4.22 -19.36
CA LEU A 127 -2.17 -4.34 -17.94
C LEU A 127 -2.14 -3.00 -17.20
N GLU A 128 -1.92 -1.89 -17.92
CA GLU A 128 -1.97 -0.54 -17.35
C GLU A 128 -3.36 -0.09 -16.89
N SER A 129 -4.41 -0.83 -17.24
CA SER A 129 -5.76 -0.51 -16.79
C SER A 129 -6.10 -1.10 -15.42
N PHE A 130 -5.18 -1.87 -14.83
CA PHE A 130 -5.45 -2.68 -13.64
C PHE A 130 -4.56 -2.34 -12.45
N VAL A 131 -5.12 -2.53 -11.27
CA VAL A 131 -4.41 -2.53 -9.99
C VAL A 131 -4.65 -3.89 -9.35
N PHE A 132 -3.57 -4.53 -8.90
CA PHE A 132 -3.66 -5.80 -8.19
C PHE A 132 -3.48 -5.55 -6.71
N THR A 133 -4.28 -6.21 -5.89
CA THR A 133 -4.11 -6.16 -4.45
C THR A 133 -3.99 -7.54 -3.87
N GLY A 134 -3.27 -7.63 -2.76
CA GLY A 134 -3.19 -8.83 -1.95
C GLY A 134 -3.38 -8.47 -0.49
N GLU A 135 -4.21 -9.23 0.21
CA GLU A 135 -4.35 -9.13 1.66
C GLU A 135 -4.42 -10.51 2.33
N LEU A 136 -4.07 -10.55 3.61
CA LEU A 136 -4.20 -11.73 4.45
C LEU A 136 -5.37 -11.53 5.40
N LEU A 137 -6.26 -12.52 5.49
CA LEU A 137 -7.36 -12.53 6.45
C LEU A 137 -7.14 -13.65 7.47
N ASN A 138 -7.47 -13.39 8.73
CA ASN A 138 -7.54 -14.41 9.76
C ASN A 138 -8.84 -15.23 9.68
N LEU A 139 -9.03 -16.17 10.61
CA LEU A 139 -10.22 -17.02 10.69
C LEU A 139 -11.54 -16.26 10.94
N THR A 140 -11.47 -15.01 11.43
CA THR A 140 -12.64 -14.14 11.64
C THR A 140 -12.84 -13.17 10.47
N HIS A 141 -12.15 -13.38 9.35
CA HIS A 141 -12.14 -12.51 8.16
C HIS A 141 -11.67 -11.07 8.44
N GLN A 142 -10.87 -10.87 9.48
CA GLN A 142 -10.22 -9.60 9.74
C GLN A 142 -8.84 -9.58 9.08
N ARG A 143 -8.48 -8.44 8.49
CA ARG A 143 -7.20 -8.26 7.83
C ARG A 143 -6.05 -8.35 8.83
N VAL A 144 -5.04 -9.15 8.47
CA VAL A 144 -3.74 -9.25 9.13
C VAL A 144 -2.75 -8.41 8.35
N GLY A 145 -2.24 -7.35 8.97
CA GLY A 145 -1.27 -6.46 8.35
C GLY A 145 -1.87 -5.52 7.30
N TYR A 146 -1.07 -5.22 6.28
CA TYR A 146 -1.39 -4.26 5.23
C TYR A 146 -1.83 -4.96 3.94
N GLN A 147 -2.66 -4.27 3.16
CA GLN A 147 -2.93 -4.65 1.78
C GLN A 147 -1.70 -4.28 0.93
N SER A 148 -1.09 -5.27 0.28
CA SER A 148 -0.12 -5.03 -0.78
C SER A 148 -0.85 -4.57 -2.03
N THR A 149 -0.27 -3.62 -2.75
CA THR A 149 -0.84 -3.09 -3.99
C THR A 149 0.24 -3.04 -5.06
N LEU A 150 -0.02 -3.69 -6.19
CA LEU A 150 0.77 -3.57 -7.40
C LEU A 150 0.03 -2.63 -8.35
N VAL A 151 0.59 -1.44 -8.52
CA VAL A 151 0.17 -0.47 -9.54
C VAL A 151 0.89 -0.75 -10.86
N PRO A 152 0.37 -0.32 -12.01
CA PRO A 152 1.07 -0.50 -13.28
C PRO A 152 2.47 0.09 -13.30
N ASP A 153 3.46 -0.65 -13.80
CA ASP A 153 4.84 -0.15 -13.96
C ASP A 153 4.89 1.10 -14.85
N ARG A 154 3.99 1.14 -15.85
CA ARG A 154 3.88 2.24 -16.81
C ARG A 154 2.75 3.19 -16.43
N LEU A 155 2.83 3.79 -15.23
CA LEU A 155 1.83 4.76 -14.74
C LEU A 155 1.55 5.90 -15.74
N TRP A 156 2.55 6.32 -16.53
CA TRP A 156 2.38 7.37 -17.55
C TRP A 156 1.50 6.96 -18.75
N LYS A 157 1.14 5.68 -18.88
CA LYS A 157 0.19 5.18 -19.89
C LYS A 157 -1.22 5.02 -19.33
N VAL A 158 -1.41 5.16 -18.02
CA VAL A 158 -2.73 5.09 -17.39
C VAL A 158 -3.54 6.30 -17.83
N ASP A 159 -4.79 6.08 -18.23
CA ASP A 159 -5.74 7.18 -18.43
C ASP A 159 -6.08 7.79 -17.06
N LEU A 160 -5.42 8.90 -16.71
CA LEU A 160 -5.62 9.56 -15.42
C LEU A 160 -7.08 10.01 -15.22
N GLN A 161 -7.87 10.22 -16.28
CA GLN A 161 -9.30 10.55 -16.13
C GLN A 161 -10.13 9.37 -15.60
N SER A 162 -9.62 8.15 -15.75
CA SER A 162 -10.22 6.94 -15.16
C SER A 162 -9.85 6.74 -13.68
N THR A 163 -8.92 7.53 -13.13
CA THR A 163 -8.55 7.47 -11.70
C THR A 163 -9.40 8.41 -10.86
N GLY A 164 -9.61 8.03 -9.61
CA GLY A 164 -10.41 8.79 -8.64
C GLY A 164 -9.70 10.05 -8.15
N ASP A 165 -10.49 11.08 -7.91
CA ASP A 165 -10.11 12.24 -7.11
C ASP A 165 -10.33 11.92 -5.63
N VAL A 166 -9.56 12.58 -4.75
CA VAL A 166 -9.64 12.39 -3.30
C VAL A 166 -9.99 13.68 -2.58
N SER A 167 -10.74 13.58 -1.49
CA SER A 167 -11.08 14.71 -0.63
C SER A 167 -11.17 14.28 0.83
N ILE A 168 -10.94 15.23 1.74
CA ILE A 168 -11.14 15.01 3.17
C ILE A 168 -12.62 15.27 3.47
N VAL A 169 -13.32 14.25 3.96
CA VAL A 169 -14.76 14.30 4.28
C VAL A 169 -15.03 14.28 5.78
N GLY A 170 -14.03 13.97 6.59
CA GLY A 170 -14.14 13.98 8.04
C GLY A 170 -12.81 14.38 8.70
N PHE A 171 -12.92 15.18 9.76
CA PHE A 171 -11.78 15.59 10.58
C PHE A 171 -12.24 15.73 12.03
N GLU A 172 -11.75 14.87 12.91
CA GLU A 172 -12.17 14.81 14.31
C GLU A 172 -10.96 14.81 15.25
N LYS A 173 -11.01 15.64 16.28
CA LYS A 173 -10.01 15.63 17.35
C LYS A 173 -10.32 14.51 18.35
N ILE A 174 -9.39 13.58 18.53
CA ILE A 174 -9.47 12.57 19.62
C ILE A 174 -8.96 13.20 20.92
N ASN A 175 -7.79 13.84 20.86
CA ASN A 175 -7.15 14.53 21.98
C ASN A 175 -6.11 15.54 21.45
N ASP A 176 -5.37 16.19 22.35
CA ASP A 176 -4.38 17.24 22.00
C ASP A 176 -3.22 16.77 21.09
N MET A 177 -3.08 15.46 20.87
CA MET A 177 -2.00 14.85 20.08
C MET A 177 -2.50 14.02 18.90
N LYS A 178 -3.81 13.75 18.79
CA LYS A 178 -4.36 12.80 17.83
C LYS A 178 -5.65 13.27 17.20
N TYR A 179 -5.73 13.08 15.88
CA TYR A 179 -6.90 13.40 15.06
C TYR A 179 -7.25 12.22 14.17
N ILE A 180 -8.53 12.05 13.87
CA ILE A 180 -9.03 11.18 12.82
C ILE A 180 -9.22 12.01 11.56
N VAL A 181 -8.69 11.54 10.45
CA VAL A 181 -8.88 12.11 9.11
C VAL A 181 -9.57 11.07 8.24
N VAL A 182 -10.75 11.38 7.73
CA VAL A 182 -11.51 10.49 6.84
C VAL A 182 -11.40 11.03 5.42
N ILE A 183 -10.88 10.20 4.52
CA ILE A 183 -10.69 10.51 3.11
C ILE A 183 -11.71 9.72 2.31
N GLU A 184 -12.30 10.38 1.31
CA GLU A 184 -13.17 9.76 0.31
C GLU A 184 -12.51 9.84 -1.06
N ALA A 185 -12.61 8.76 -1.84
CA ALA A 185 -12.22 8.69 -3.23
C ALA A 185 -13.46 8.52 -4.12
N THR A 186 -13.44 9.10 -5.33
CA THR A 186 -14.54 8.96 -6.30
C THR A 186 -14.45 7.68 -7.12
N ALA A 187 -13.25 7.11 -7.27
CA ALA A 187 -12.93 5.84 -7.91
C ALA A 187 -11.57 5.33 -7.38
N ILE A 188 -10.98 4.28 -7.98
CA ILE A 188 -9.62 3.84 -7.60
C ILE A 188 -8.65 5.01 -7.72
N ALA A 189 -8.00 5.37 -6.62
CA ALA A 189 -7.05 6.49 -6.55
C ALA A 189 -5.65 5.97 -6.17
N PRO A 190 -4.70 5.89 -7.12
CA PRO A 190 -3.32 5.50 -6.83
C PRO A 190 -2.56 6.57 -6.07
N LEU A 191 -1.64 6.13 -5.20
CA LEU A 191 -0.63 6.98 -4.55
C LEU A 191 -1.25 8.19 -3.84
N VAL A 192 -2.31 7.95 -3.06
CA VAL A 192 -2.93 8.96 -2.20
C VAL A 192 -1.92 9.44 -1.18
N TRP A 193 -1.69 10.74 -1.17
CA TRP A 193 -0.79 11.44 -0.26
C TRP A 193 -1.58 12.42 0.60
N VAL A 194 -1.29 12.41 1.90
CA VAL A 194 -1.92 13.27 2.90
C VAL A 194 -0.84 13.99 3.69
N GLU A 195 -0.99 15.28 3.87
CA GLU A 195 0.05 16.14 4.46
C GLU A 195 -0.56 17.17 5.39
N VAL A 196 0.15 17.47 6.48
CA VAL A 196 -0.19 18.58 7.36
C VAL A 196 0.56 19.82 6.88
N GLN A 197 -0.18 20.86 6.49
CA GLN A 197 0.35 22.13 5.97
C GLN A 197 0.55 23.15 7.10
N VAL A 198 1.25 22.74 8.15
CA VAL A 198 1.58 23.58 9.30
C VAL A 198 3.08 23.59 9.48
N ASP A 199 3.66 24.79 9.40
CA ASP A 199 5.09 25.00 9.61
C ASP A 199 5.51 24.57 11.02
N ASP A 200 6.73 24.01 11.13
CA ASP A 200 7.34 23.57 12.39
C ASP A 200 6.53 22.55 13.23
N LEU A 201 5.56 21.88 12.61
CA LEU A 201 4.79 20.80 13.20
C LEU A 201 5.18 19.45 12.59
N LEU A 202 5.92 18.65 13.36
CA LEU A 202 6.19 17.28 12.99
C LEU A 202 5.00 16.39 13.40
N ALA A 203 4.39 15.74 12.41
CA ALA A 203 3.30 14.82 12.57
C ALA A 203 3.42 13.64 11.61
N SER A 204 2.74 12.54 11.92
CA SER A 204 2.75 11.33 11.10
C SER A 204 1.34 10.74 11.02
N PHE A 205 1.00 10.21 9.86
CA PHE A 205 -0.20 9.40 9.70
C PHE A 205 0.08 7.94 10.00
N ASP A 206 -0.91 7.22 10.50
CA ASP A 206 -0.86 5.78 10.67
C ASP A 206 -0.81 5.02 9.34
N ASP A 207 -1.11 5.66 8.20
CA ASP A 207 -0.78 5.24 6.83
C ASP A 207 -0.81 6.40 5.83
N ASN A 208 -0.01 6.33 4.76
CA ASN A 208 0.08 7.37 3.72
C ASN A 208 0.74 6.82 2.44
N ALA A 209 0.68 7.50 1.30
CA ALA A 209 1.19 6.98 0.03
C ALA A 209 0.59 5.60 -0.32
N PHE A 210 -0.72 5.42 -0.15
CA PHE A 210 -1.43 4.16 -0.46
C PHE A 210 -2.33 4.32 -1.68
N THR A 211 -2.72 3.21 -2.30
CA THR A 211 -3.79 3.21 -3.30
C THR A 211 -5.13 2.98 -2.62
N MET A 212 -6.11 3.85 -2.86
CA MET A 212 -7.48 3.63 -2.40
C MET A 212 -8.21 2.70 -3.37
N THR A 213 -8.51 1.49 -2.89
CA THR A 213 -9.40 0.52 -3.56
C THR A 213 -10.77 0.42 -2.90
N THR A 214 -11.02 1.26 -1.90
CA THR A 214 -12.32 1.44 -1.23
C THR A 214 -12.72 2.90 -1.29
N LYS A 215 -14.04 3.15 -1.19
CA LYS A 215 -14.59 4.51 -1.27
C LYS A 215 -14.07 5.41 -0.15
N THR A 216 -14.04 4.93 1.07
CA THR A 216 -13.60 5.70 2.23
C THR A 216 -12.45 5.02 2.95
N ARG A 217 -11.63 5.85 3.61
CA ARG A 217 -10.56 5.38 4.48
C ARG A 217 -10.36 6.33 5.64
N GLU A 218 -10.24 5.76 6.83
CA GLU A 218 -9.89 6.47 8.05
C GLU A 218 -8.38 6.40 8.27
N LEU A 219 -7.79 7.52 8.67
CA LEU A 219 -6.40 7.67 9.06
C LEU A 219 -6.31 8.32 10.44
N VAL A 220 -5.32 7.91 11.21
CA VAL A 220 -4.97 8.53 12.49
C VAL A 220 -3.75 9.42 12.31
N LEU A 221 -3.97 10.72 12.41
CA LEU A 221 -2.90 11.71 12.49
C LEU A 221 -2.39 11.79 13.94
N THR A 222 -1.08 11.59 14.13
CA THR A 222 -0.42 11.73 15.43
C THR A 222 0.62 12.86 15.38
N LEU A 223 0.49 13.82 16.28
CA LEU A 223 1.45 14.89 16.48
C LEU A 223 2.61 14.40 17.35
N THR A 224 3.81 14.93 17.15
CA THR A 224 4.97 14.65 18.01
C THR A 224 4.98 15.47 19.30
N LYS A 225 4.35 16.64 19.28
CA LYS A 225 4.14 17.53 20.43
C LYS A 225 2.77 18.20 20.33
N LYS A 226 2.25 18.67 21.46
CA LYS A 226 1.02 19.46 21.49
C LYS A 226 1.25 20.75 20.72
N TYR A 227 0.31 21.07 19.83
CA TYR A 227 0.33 22.32 19.08
C TYR A 227 -0.40 23.44 19.84
N GLU A 228 -0.10 24.70 19.54
CA GLU A 228 -0.61 25.87 20.28
C GLU A 228 -2.13 26.04 20.15
N ARG A 229 -2.69 25.54 19.05
CA ARG A 229 -4.13 25.48 18.78
C ARG A 229 -4.51 24.09 18.29
N ASP A 230 -5.81 23.84 18.29
CA ASP A 230 -6.36 22.67 17.60
C ASP A 230 -6.19 22.84 16.09
N LEU A 231 -5.80 21.74 15.44
CA LEU A 231 -5.80 21.67 13.98
C LEU A 231 -7.23 21.68 13.43
N THR A 232 -7.38 22.19 12.22
CA THR A 232 -8.62 22.16 11.45
C THR A 232 -8.41 21.38 10.15
N VAL A 233 -9.48 21.11 9.42
CA VAL A 233 -9.39 20.46 8.10
C VAL A 233 -8.57 21.28 7.09
N GLU A 234 -8.49 22.61 7.26
CA GLU A 234 -7.70 23.49 6.39
C GLU A 234 -6.19 23.31 6.59
N ASP A 235 -5.77 22.75 7.71
CA ASP A 235 -4.37 22.42 8.00
C ASP A 235 -3.92 21.11 7.36
N VAL A 236 -4.82 20.38 6.69
CA VAL A 236 -4.53 19.08 6.09
C VAL A 236 -4.89 19.09 4.62
N TYR A 237 -3.95 18.64 3.81
CA TYR A 237 -4.10 18.49 2.37
C TYR A 237 -4.08 17.01 2.00
N ALA A 238 -4.93 16.62 1.05
CA ALA A 238 -4.93 15.28 0.48
C ALA A 238 -4.97 15.37 -1.05
N CYS A 239 -4.18 14.53 -1.71
CA CYS A 239 -4.13 14.42 -3.16
C CYS A 239 -3.88 12.96 -3.58
N ALA A 240 -4.06 12.67 -4.86
CA ALA A 240 -3.74 11.38 -5.46
C ALA A 240 -2.91 11.60 -6.73
N LEU A 241 -2.50 10.52 -7.41
CA LEU A 241 -1.69 10.58 -8.62
C LEU A 241 -2.17 11.63 -9.64
N LYS A 242 -3.48 11.79 -9.82
CA LYS A 242 -4.08 12.77 -10.75
C LYS A 242 -3.98 14.21 -10.27
N SER A 243 -4.04 14.46 -8.96
CA SER A 243 -4.24 15.78 -8.36
C SER A 243 -3.03 16.34 -7.59
N CYS A 244 -1.99 15.56 -7.33
CA CYS A 244 -0.80 16.01 -6.58
C CYS A 244 0.17 16.94 -7.35
N TYR A 245 -0.21 17.39 -8.56
CA TYR A 245 0.62 18.28 -9.40
C TYR A 245 0.17 19.76 -9.38
N VAL A 246 -0.73 20.12 -8.47
CA VAL A 246 -1.33 21.48 -8.42
C VAL A 246 -0.71 22.31 -7.32
#